data_AF-A0A6M7Y6D1-F1
#
_entry.id   AF-A0A6M7Y6D1-F1
#
_cell.length_a   1.000
_cell.length_b   1.000
_cell.length_c   1.000
_cell.angle_alpha   90.00
_cell.angle_beta   90.00
_cell.angle_gamma   90.00
#
_symmetry.space_group_name_H-M   'P 1'
#
loop_
_entity.id
_entity.type
_entity.pdbx_description
1 polymer ?
#
loop_
_entity_poly.entity_id
_entity_poly.type
_entity_poly.pdbx_seq_one_letter_code
_entity_poly.pdbx_strand_id
1 'polypeptide(L)'
;MDDKLYGSRDKRGQWSPHKRPAREPLFVWPAQPRKFLVWMFGFPGYLWPWNALLIGISVVAWVYLTPTTDTMRELSIGWVAAILLRNAALALLVYGGLHMLLYIQRRQDTNFKYNSKWPDTDNSVFLFRSQTAENVFWTMCSGVPVWTAYEVLAWWMYSNGYTMQVDITQHSIYFVGLLFITPAWLKLQFYMVHRLIHVGPLYHVIHKVHHNNVNPGPWSGLSMHTFEHILYFSGVLFFFLVPSHPMNVMFCLMIQALIPALGHLGFDKIVSEGGKHLDSDGYYHYLHHRYFEVNYGDTLIPFDEWFGTAHDGSQEADEAMYKRTKAKNFSRGGSKV
;
A
#
# COMPACT_ATOMS: atom_id res chain seq x y z
N MET A 1 26.72 3.97 -6.30
CA MET A 1 26.59 3.49 -4.91
C MET A 1 26.63 1.96 -4.96
N ASP A 2 27.44 1.32 -4.13
CA ASP A 2 27.57 -0.16 -4.08
C ASP A 2 26.55 -0.75 -3.08
N ASP A 3 25.63 -1.60 -3.54
CA ASP A 3 24.63 -2.25 -2.66
C ASP A 3 25.24 -3.26 -1.68
N LYS A 4 26.43 -3.78 -1.95
CA LYS A 4 27.12 -4.74 -1.08
C LYS A 4 27.47 -4.17 0.29
N LEU A 5 27.54 -2.84 0.41
CA LEU A 5 27.75 -2.15 1.68
C LEU A 5 26.50 -2.16 2.57
N TYR A 6 25.31 -2.37 1.98
CA TYR A 6 24.02 -2.23 2.64
C TYR A 6 23.24 -3.53 2.77
N GLY A 7 23.68 -4.59 2.09
CA GLY A 7 23.00 -5.86 2.06
C GLY A 7 23.85 -6.93 1.40
N SER A 8 23.28 -8.13 1.33
CA SER A 8 23.90 -9.29 0.70
C SER A 8 22.95 -9.93 -0.31
N ARG A 9 23.50 -10.64 -1.29
CA ARG A 9 22.73 -11.43 -2.25
C ARG A 9 22.99 -12.91 -2.07
N ASP A 10 21.94 -13.71 -2.14
CA ASP A 10 22.07 -15.16 -2.19
C ASP A 10 22.47 -15.66 -3.59
N LYS A 11 22.74 -16.97 -3.71
CA LYS A 11 23.10 -17.61 -4.99
C LYS A 11 22.00 -17.51 -6.07
N ARG A 12 20.77 -17.20 -5.69
CA ARG A 12 19.61 -17.03 -6.58
C ARG A 12 19.38 -15.55 -6.94
N GLY A 13 20.30 -14.67 -6.54
CA GLY A 13 20.23 -13.23 -6.80
C GLY A 13 19.21 -12.48 -5.96
N GLN A 14 18.68 -13.10 -4.90
CA GLN A 14 17.78 -12.42 -3.96
C GLN A 14 18.60 -11.59 -2.98
N TRP A 15 18.25 -10.32 -2.87
CA TRP A 15 18.93 -9.34 -2.02
C TRP A 15 18.21 -9.20 -0.68
N SER A 16 19.01 -9.12 0.38
CA SER A 16 18.55 -8.88 1.75
C SER A 16 19.32 -7.69 2.35
N PRO A 17 18.62 -6.68 2.88
CA PRO A 17 19.25 -5.55 3.56
C PRO A 17 19.90 -6.01 4.87
N HIS A 18 21.01 -5.38 5.25
CA HIS A 18 21.55 -5.48 6.61
C HIS A 18 20.62 -4.79 7.63
N LYS A 19 19.98 -3.68 7.22
CA LYS A 19 18.94 -3.00 8.00
C LYS A 19 17.66 -3.84 7.93
N ARG A 20 17.35 -4.54 9.02
CA ARG A 20 16.11 -5.31 9.12
C ARG A 20 14.90 -4.39 9.27
N PRO A 21 13.70 -4.83 8.84
CA PRO A 21 12.46 -4.13 9.17
C PRO A 21 12.35 -3.91 10.68
N ALA A 22 12.20 -2.66 11.08
CA ALA A 22 12.13 -2.27 12.49
C ALA A 22 10.78 -1.61 12.78
N ARG A 23 10.36 -1.71 14.04
CA ARG A 23 9.10 -1.12 14.51
C ARG A 23 9.24 0.37 14.69
N GLU A 24 8.18 1.08 14.32
CA GLU A 24 8.06 2.49 14.64
C GLU A 24 7.90 2.69 16.15
N PRO A 25 8.37 3.83 16.72
CA PRO A 25 8.42 4.07 18.16
C PRO A 25 7.05 4.38 18.78
N LEU A 26 5.99 3.67 18.38
CA LEU A 26 4.62 3.79 18.86
C LEU A 26 4.25 2.65 19.84
N PHE A 27 4.59 1.41 19.49
CA PHE A 27 4.29 0.21 20.30
C PHE A 27 5.56 -0.41 20.92
N VAL A 28 6.53 0.43 21.29
CA VAL A 28 7.81 0.00 21.90
C VAL A 28 7.78 0.27 23.40
N TRP A 29 8.05 -0.75 24.21
CA TRP A 29 8.16 -0.65 25.67
C TRP A 29 9.61 -0.80 26.16
N PRO A 30 10.08 0.00 27.13
CA PRO A 30 9.38 1.12 27.78
C PRO A 30 9.07 2.26 26.80
N ALA A 31 8.00 3.01 27.05
CA ALA A 31 7.58 4.12 26.19
C ALA A 31 8.72 5.12 25.96
N GLN A 32 8.90 5.58 24.72
CA GLN A 32 10.02 6.44 24.31
C GLN A 32 9.54 7.78 23.73
N PRO A 33 8.97 8.70 24.55
CA PRO A 33 8.28 9.91 24.05
C PRO A 33 9.15 10.78 23.14
N ARG A 34 10.43 10.95 23.46
CA ARG A 34 11.36 11.72 22.63
C ARG A 34 11.53 11.12 21.23
N LYS A 35 11.74 9.81 21.15
CA LYS A 35 11.88 9.12 19.86
C LYS A 35 10.57 9.12 19.08
N PHE A 36 9.44 8.96 19.77
CA PHE A 36 8.11 9.11 19.17
C PHE A 36 7.93 10.48 18.54
N LEU A 37 8.23 11.59 19.24
CA LEU A 37 8.09 12.94 18.70
C LEU A 37 9.04 13.21 17.53
N VAL A 38 10.29 12.74 17.62
CA VAL A 38 11.26 12.85 16.52
C VAL A 38 10.79 12.08 15.30
N TRP A 39 10.25 10.87 15.48
CA TRP A 39 9.68 10.10 14.38
C TRP A 39 8.39 10.74 13.82
N MET A 40 7.51 11.25 14.68
CA MET A 40 6.23 11.83 14.27
C MET A 40 6.43 13.03 13.34
N PHE A 41 7.37 13.92 13.66
CA PHE A 41 7.57 15.20 12.97
C PHE A 41 8.90 15.34 12.22
N GLY A 42 9.81 14.37 12.34
CA GLY A 42 11.12 14.37 11.68
C GLY A 42 11.09 13.87 10.23
N PHE A 43 12.28 13.77 9.63
CA PHE A 43 12.48 13.35 8.24
C PHE A 43 13.58 12.29 8.13
N PRO A 44 13.31 11.11 7.51
CA PRO A 44 11.97 10.57 7.25
C PRO A 44 11.24 10.23 8.57
N GLY A 45 9.91 10.25 8.55
CA GLY A 45 9.08 10.06 9.73
C GLY A 45 7.61 9.83 9.38
N TYR A 46 6.72 9.95 10.37
CA TYR A 46 5.28 9.74 10.17
C TYR A 46 4.66 10.80 9.27
N LEU A 47 4.90 12.08 9.55
CA LEU A 47 4.34 13.17 8.75
C LEU A 47 5.10 13.34 7.42
N TRP A 48 6.43 13.23 7.44
CA TRP A 48 7.28 13.55 6.29
C TRP A 48 8.03 12.33 5.71
N PRO A 49 8.23 12.24 4.39
CA PRO A 49 7.67 13.12 3.35
C PRO A 49 6.28 12.70 2.89
N TRP A 50 5.93 11.42 3.04
CA TRP A 50 4.86 10.81 2.24
C TRP A 50 3.46 11.27 2.63
N ASN A 51 3.14 11.29 3.93
CA ASN A 51 1.83 11.75 4.40
C ASN A 51 1.63 13.24 4.08
N ALA A 52 2.64 14.09 4.29
CA ALA A 52 2.58 15.50 3.92
C ALA A 52 2.40 15.71 2.40
N LEU A 53 3.13 14.94 1.57
CA LEU A 53 2.96 14.97 0.11
C LEU A 53 1.52 14.60 -0.28
N LEU A 54 0.97 13.55 0.30
CA LEU A 54 -0.39 13.10 0.03
C LEU A 54 -1.45 14.07 0.53
N ILE A 55 -1.26 14.70 1.71
CA ILE A 55 -2.11 15.80 2.15
C ILE A 55 -2.09 16.92 1.11
N GLY A 56 -0.91 17.28 0.59
CA GLY A 56 -0.77 18.28 -0.47
C GLY A 56 -1.55 17.90 -1.74
N ILE A 57 -1.39 16.67 -2.22
CA ILE A 57 -2.13 16.14 -3.37
C ILE A 57 -3.64 16.17 -3.11
N SER A 58 -4.08 15.77 -1.92
CA SER A 58 -5.49 15.79 -1.52
C SER A 58 -6.07 17.19 -1.47
N VAL A 59 -5.31 18.18 -0.97
CA VAL A 59 -5.73 19.59 -0.98
C VAL A 59 -5.88 20.09 -2.41
N VAL A 60 -4.89 19.84 -3.28
CA VAL A 60 -4.97 20.24 -4.69
C VAL A 60 -6.16 19.58 -5.39
N ALA A 61 -6.33 18.27 -5.17
CA ALA A 61 -7.44 17.52 -5.76
C ALA A 61 -8.78 18.05 -5.28
N TRP A 62 -8.97 18.23 -3.98
CA TRP A 62 -10.23 18.71 -3.39
C TRP A 62 -10.57 20.14 -3.80
N VAL A 63 -9.61 21.05 -3.81
CA VAL A 63 -9.86 22.47 -4.08
C VAL A 63 -10.02 22.76 -5.56
N TYR A 64 -9.24 22.10 -6.43
CA TYR A 64 -9.16 22.48 -7.84
C TYR A 64 -9.67 21.42 -8.81
N LEU A 65 -9.70 20.14 -8.41
CA LEU A 65 -9.98 19.01 -9.30
C LEU A 65 -11.20 18.20 -8.86
N THR A 66 -11.96 18.70 -7.88
CA THR A 66 -13.24 18.15 -7.45
C THR A 66 -14.34 19.15 -7.82
N PRO A 67 -15.46 18.70 -8.42
CA PRO A 67 -16.58 19.58 -8.77
C PRO A 67 -17.20 20.26 -7.55
N THR A 68 -18.02 21.29 -7.80
CA THR A 68 -18.76 21.97 -6.73
C THR A 68 -19.80 21.06 -6.08
N THR A 69 -20.13 21.33 -4.82
CA THR A 69 -21.15 20.57 -4.07
C THR A 69 -22.49 20.53 -4.80
N ASP A 70 -22.93 21.64 -5.40
CA ASP A 70 -24.18 21.68 -6.16
C ASP A 70 -24.15 20.73 -7.37
N THR A 71 -23.03 20.66 -8.09
CA THR A 71 -22.84 19.74 -9.24
C THR A 71 -22.94 18.28 -8.81
N MET A 72 -22.42 17.95 -7.63
CA MET A 72 -22.30 16.58 -7.13
C MET A 72 -23.58 16.07 -6.46
N ARG A 73 -24.63 16.90 -6.31
CA ARG A 73 -25.94 16.48 -5.79
C ARG A 73 -26.62 15.44 -6.68
N GLU A 74 -26.53 15.63 -7.99
CA GLU A 74 -27.09 14.71 -8.99
C GLU A 74 -25.96 13.99 -9.73
N LEU A 75 -26.08 12.67 -9.86
CA LEU A 75 -25.10 11.87 -10.60
C LEU A 75 -25.19 12.23 -12.09
N SER A 76 -24.08 12.64 -12.67
CA SER A 76 -23.96 12.85 -14.11
C SER A 76 -22.65 12.28 -14.64
N ILE A 77 -22.69 11.81 -15.89
CA ILE A 77 -21.53 11.19 -16.54
C ILE A 77 -20.35 12.17 -16.59
N GLY A 78 -20.61 13.47 -16.76
CA GLY A 78 -19.58 14.48 -16.92
C GLY A 78 -18.64 14.59 -15.72
N TRP A 79 -19.18 14.78 -14.52
CA TRP A 79 -18.33 14.94 -13.34
C TRP A 79 -17.76 13.62 -12.82
N VAL A 80 -18.48 12.51 -12.98
CA VAL A 80 -17.96 11.17 -12.69
C VAL A 80 -16.75 10.86 -13.59
N ALA A 81 -16.84 11.17 -14.89
CA ALA A 81 -15.73 11.00 -15.82
C ALA A 81 -14.54 11.92 -15.48
N ALA A 82 -14.79 13.16 -15.02
CA ALA A 82 -13.72 14.05 -14.60
C ALA A 82 -12.91 13.48 -13.41
N ILE A 83 -13.59 12.93 -12.41
CA ILE A 83 -12.96 12.25 -11.26
C ILE A 83 -12.18 11.02 -11.73
N LEU A 84 -12.78 10.20 -12.61
CA LEU A 84 -12.11 9.02 -13.18
C LEU A 84 -10.82 9.40 -13.91
N LEU A 85 -10.87 10.42 -14.78
CA LEU A 85 -9.73 10.90 -15.55
C LEU A 85 -8.63 11.46 -14.65
N ARG A 86 -8.99 12.23 -13.61
CA ARG A 86 -8.03 12.71 -12.62
C ARG A 86 -7.37 11.54 -11.88
N ASN A 87 -8.13 10.56 -11.42
CA ASN A 87 -7.59 9.39 -10.73
C ASN A 87 -6.69 8.55 -11.63
N ALA A 88 -7.09 8.34 -12.88
CA ALA A 88 -6.27 7.69 -13.88
C ALA A 88 -4.96 8.46 -14.13
N ALA A 89 -5.00 9.78 -14.24
CA ALA A 89 -3.82 10.62 -14.42
C ALA A 89 -2.86 10.54 -13.22
N LEU A 90 -3.39 10.58 -11.99
CA LEU A 90 -2.58 10.40 -10.77
C LEU A 90 -1.94 9.01 -10.70
N ALA A 91 -2.71 7.96 -11.02
CA ALA A 91 -2.18 6.60 -11.08
C ALA A 91 -1.08 6.46 -12.14
N LEU A 92 -1.29 6.98 -13.35
CA LEU A 92 -0.27 7.00 -14.40
C LEU A 92 0.98 7.78 -14.00
N LEU A 93 0.82 8.93 -13.35
CA LEU A 93 1.94 9.75 -12.89
C LEU A 93 2.78 9.01 -11.84
N VAL A 94 2.14 8.44 -10.82
CA VAL A 94 2.84 7.77 -9.71
C VAL A 94 3.36 6.40 -10.13
N TYR A 95 2.47 5.50 -10.52
CA TYR A 95 2.84 4.12 -10.87
C TYR A 95 3.65 4.07 -12.16
N GLY A 96 3.21 4.79 -13.18
CA GLY A 96 3.91 4.87 -14.47
C GLY A 96 5.23 5.62 -14.35
N GLY A 97 5.30 6.71 -13.59
CA GLY A 97 6.55 7.43 -13.35
C GLY A 97 7.61 6.59 -12.63
N LEU A 98 7.21 5.90 -11.55
CA LEU A 98 8.10 4.97 -10.82
C LEU A 98 8.53 3.80 -11.69
N HIS A 99 7.61 3.21 -12.46
CA HIS A 99 7.91 2.11 -13.37
C HIS A 99 8.85 2.56 -14.50
N MET A 100 8.61 3.74 -15.06
CA MET A 100 9.46 4.33 -16.10
C MET A 100 10.89 4.52 -15.58
N LEU A 101 11.04 5.11 -14.39
CA LEU A 101 12.34 5.35 -13.78
C LEU A 101 13.11 4.04 -13.46
N LEU A 102 12.45 3.08 -12.83
CA LEU A 102 13.10 1.90 -12.25
C LEU A 102 13.14 0.68 -13.18
N TYR A 103 12.14 0.51 -14.04
CA TYR A 103 11.96 -0.72 -14.85
C TYR A 103 12.17 -0.51 -16.35
N ILE A 104 12.00 0.72 -16.86
CA ILE A 104 12.26 1.06 -18.27
C ILE A 104 13.64 1.69 -18.43
N GLN A 105 13.90 2.82 -17.76
CA GLN A 105 15.19 3.50 -17.84
C GLN A 105 16.31 2.74 -17.13
N ARG A 106 15.96 1.99 -16.07
CA ARG A 106 16.89 1.12 -15.31
C ARG A 106 18.20 1.81 -14.93
N ARG A 107 18.14 3.09 -14.53
CA ARG A 107 19.36 3.89 -14.22
C ARG A 107 20.21 3.29 -13.11
N GLN A 108 19.59 2.60 -12.16
CA GLN A 108 20.27 1.87 -11.08
C GLN A 108 20.36 0.35 -11.34
N ASP A 109 19.97 -0.10 -12.54
CA ASP A 109 19.89 -1.51 -12.94
C ASP A 109 19.33 -2.41 -11.82
N THR A 110 20.09 -3.41 -11.36
CA THR A 110 19.68 -4.33 -10.30
C THR A 110 20.13 -3.89 -8.91
N ASN A 111 20.84 -2.77 -8.78
CA ASN A 111 21.33 -2.23 -7.51
C ASN A 111 20.16 -2.04 -6.54
N PHE A 112 20.25 -2.60 -5.33
CA PHE A 112 19.17 -2.61 -4.32
C PHE A 112 17.87 -3.34 -4.72
N LYS A 113 17.81 -3.99 -5.89
CA LYS A 113 16.64 -4.77 -6.30
C LYS A 113 16.55 -6.06 -5.48
N TYR A 114 15.41 -6.30 -4.83
CA TYR A 114 15.20 -7.47 -3.97
C TYR A 114 15.33 -8.79 -4.71
N ASN A 115 14.82 -8.86 -5.94
CA ASN A 115 14.98 -10.01 -6.83
C ASN A 115 15.66 -9.53 -8.10
N SER A 116 16.81 -10.10 -8.45
CA SER A 116 17.59 -9.69 -9.63
C SER A 116 16.86 -9.88 -10.96
N LYS A 117 15.81 -10.71 -11.00
CA LYS A 117 14.99 -10.89 -12.20
C LYS A 117 14.13 -9.66 -12.46
N TRP A 118 13.95 -9.37 -13.74
CA TRP A 118 12.97 -8.40 -14.22
C TRP A 118 11.57 -9.03 -14.31
N PRO A 119 10.49 -8.23 -14.42
CA PRO A 119 9.14 -8.76 -14.54
C PRO A 119 8.99 -9.76 -15.69
N ASP A 120 8.16 -10.79 -15.48
CA ASP A 120 7.96 -11.84 -16.47
C ASP A 120 7.26 -11.30 -17.72
N THR A 121 7.77 -11.67 -18.90
CA THR A 121 7.24 -11.25 -20.22
C THR A 121 6.56 -12.36 -21.01
N ASP A 122 6.77 -13.62 -20.62
CA ASP A 122 6.11 -14.79 -21.22
C ASP A 122 5.84 -15.87 -20.16
N ASN A 123 4.79 -15.68 -19.35
CA ASN A 123 4.41 -16.59 -18.28
C ASN A 123 2.88 -16.75 -18.23
N SER A 124 2.39 -17.98 -18.38
CA SER A 124 0.96 -18.31 -18.43
C SER A 124 0.19 -18.08 -17.13
N VAL A 125 0.89 -17.76 -16.03
CA VAL A 125 0.26 -17.32 -14.77
C VAL A 125 -0.47 -15.98 -14.95
N PHE A 126 0.02 -15.11 -15.84
CA PHE A 126 -0.58 -13.81 -16.14
C PHE A 126 -1.50 -13.88 -17.37
N LEU A 127 -2.63 -13.19 -17.33
CA LEU A 127 -3.69 -13.10 -18.34
C LEU A 127 -3.16 -12.77 -19.74
N PHE A 128 -2.22 -11.83 -19.83
CA PHE A 128 -1.60 -11.41 -21.09
C PHE A 128 -0.21 -12.02 -21.31
N ARG A 129 0.14 -13.05 -20.53
CA ARG A 129 1.48 -13.64 -20.44
C ARG A 129 2.60 -12.66 -20.02
N SER A 130 2.26 -11.41 -19.73
CA SER A 130 3.15 -10.35 -19.29
C SER A 130 2.67 -9.80 -17.95
N GLN A 131 3.55 -9.88 -16.95
CA GLN A 131 3.30 -9.39 -15.60
C GLN A 131 2.95 -7.90 -15.63
N THR A 132 3.73 -7.10 -16.38
CA THR A 132 3.51 -5.65 -16.44
C THR A 132 2.18 -5.31 -17.10
N ALA A 133 1.81 -6.01 -18.19
CA ALA A 133 0.55 -5.77 -18.87
C ALA A 133 -0.66 -6.11 -17.99
N GLU A 134 -0.62 -7.25 -17.30
CA GLU A 134 -1.68 -7.62 -16.35
C GLU A 134 -1.77 -6.63 -15.20
N ASN A 135 -0.64 -6.19 -14.65
CA ASN A 135 -0.65 -5.25 -13.54
C ASN A 135 -1.22 -3.88 -13.91
N VAL A 136 -0.86 -3.36 -15.09
CA VAL A 136 -1.44 -2.12 -15.61
C VAL A 136 -2.94 -2.29 -15.84
N PHE A 137 -3.37 -3.42 -16.41
CA PHE A 137 -4.78 -3.71 -16.65
C PHE A 137 -5.59 -3.73 -15.35
N TRP A 138 -5.19 -4.49 -14.34
CA TRP A 138 -5.93 -4.53 -13.07
C TRP A 138 -5.92 -3.19 -12.35
N THR A 139 -4.79 -2.47 -12.38
CA THR A 139 -4.72 -1.13 -11.78
C THR A 139 -5.68 -0.15 -12.48
N MET A 140 -5.60 -0.04 -13.81
CA MET A 140 -6.30 1.00 -14.58
C MET A 140 -7.75 0.65 -14.92
N CYS A 141 -8.07 -0.63 -15.11
CA CYS A 141 -9.40 -1.11 -15.50
C CYS A 141 -10.23 -1.64 -14.32
N SER A 142 -9.63 -1.80 -13.13
CA SER A 142 -10.35 -2.22 -11.92
C SER A 142 -10.06 -1.31 -10.73
N GLY A 143 -8.80 -1.17 -10.31
CA GLY A 143 -8.42 -0.40 -9.12
C GLY A 143 -8.83 1.07 -9.20
N VAL A 144 -8.47 1.77 -10.28
CA VAL A 144 -8.82 3.17 -10.52
C VAL A 144 -10.34 3.39 -10.64
N PRO A 145 -11.11 2.57 -11.39
CA PRO A 145 -12.57 2.64 -11.37
C PRO A 145 -13.20 2.40 -10.00
N VAL A 146 -12.72 1.42 -9.21
CA VAL A 146 -13.26 1.16 -7.87
C VAL A 146 -12.94 2.31 -6.90
N TRP A 147 -11.71 2.83 -6.93
CA TRP A 147 -11.33 4.05 -6.22
C TRP A 147 -12.28 5.21 -6.56
N THR A 148 -12.48 5.43 -7.86
CA THR A 148 -13.38 6.47 -8.37
C THR A 148 -14.81 6.26 -7.89
N ALA A 149 -15.32 5.02 -7.87
CA ALA A 149 -16.67 4.73 -7.41
C ALA A 149 -16.86 5.07 -5.91
N TYR A 150 -15.90 4.72 -5.05
CA TYR A 150 -15.92 5.11 -3.64
C TYR A 150 -15.89 6.63 -3.46
N GLU A 151 -15.08 7.32 -4.26
CA GLU A 151 -14.97 8.77 -4.20
C GLU A 151 -16.25 9.48 -4.68
N VAL A 152 -16.81 9.03 -5.81
CA VAL A 152 -18.09 9.51 -6.35
C VAL A 152 -19.20 9.32 -5.32
N LEU A 153 -19.27 8.13 -4.71
CA LEU A 153 -20.24 7.84 -3.66
C LEU A 153 -20.06 8.78 -2.47
N ALA A 154 -18.83 9.00 -2.02
CA ALA A 154 -18.55 9.92 -0.93
C ALA A 154 -19.05 11.34 -1.25
N TRP A 155 -18.67 11.89 -2.40
CA TRP A 155 -19.07 13.26 -2.77
C TRP A 155 -20.55 13.42 -3.00
N TRP A 156 -21.21 12.43 -3.60
CA TRP A 156 -22.66 12.42 -3.73
C TRP A 156 -23.35 12.39 -2.36
N MET A 157 -22.87 11.55 -1.43
CA MET A 157 -23.40 11.50 -0.06
C MET A 157 -23.19 12.82 0.70
N TYR A 158 -22.00 13.42 0.61
CA TYR A 158 -21.71 14.72 1.21
C TYR A 158 -22.62 15.82 0.65
N SER A 159 -22.79 15.86 -0.67
CA SER A 159 -23.52 16.94 -1.35
C SER A 159 -25.03 16.89 -1.08
N ASN A 160 -25.56 15.70 -0.77
CA ASN A 160 -26.94 15.47 -0.39
C ASN A 160 -27.17 15.46 1.14
N GLY A 161 -26.12 15.69 1.94
CA GLY A 161 -26.24 15.73 3.40
C GLY A 161 -26.49 14.37 4.06
N TYR A 162 -26.11 13.26 3.41
CA TYR A 162 -26.23 11.91 3.98
C TYR A 162 -25.11 11.56 4.97
N THR A 163 -24.04 12.35 5.01
CA THR A 163 -22.94 12.21 5.97
C THR A 163 -22.86 13.43 6.88
N MET A 164 -22.34 13.21 8.09
CA MET A 164 -22.11 14.29 9.04
C MET A 164 -20.86 15.09 8.64
N GLN A 165 -21.04 16.37 8.34
CA GLN A 165 -19.95 17.26 7.95
C GLN A 165 -19.39 18.02 9.14
N VAL A 166 -18.10 18.29 9.09
CA VAL A 166 -17.39 19.08 10.09
C VAL A 166 -16.90 20.38 9.48
N ASP A 167 -17.29 21.50 10.09
CA ASP A 167 -16.71 22.81 9.82
C ASP A 167 -15.30 22.90 10.41
N ILE A 168 -14.30 23.12 9.55
CA ILE A 168 -12.89 23.21 9.96
C ILE A 168 -12.65 24.41 10.89
N THR A 169 -13.37 25.52 10.72
CA THR A 169 -13.18 26.73 11.53
C THR A 169 -13.63 26.52 12.98
N GLN A 170 -14.63 25.67 13.19
CA GLN A 170 -15.16 25.35 14.52
C GLN A 170 -14.45 24.15 15.17
N HIS A 171 -13.94 23.22 14.36
CA HIS A 171 -13.40 21.94 14.83
C HIS A 171 -12.02 21.62 14.24
N SER A 172 -11.14 22.62 14.14
CA SER A 172 -9.82 22.50 13.52
C SER A 172 -8.94 21.42 14.14
N ILE A 173 -8.91 21.30 15.47
CA ILE A 173 -8.13 20.27 16.18
C ILE A 173 -8.63 18.87 15.84
N TYR A 174 -9.95 18.68 15.79
CA TYR A 174 -10.55 17.41 15.45
C TYR A 174 -10.27 17.02 14.00
N PHE A 175 -10.40 17.99 13.07
CA PHE A 175 -10.02 17.82 11.67
C PHE A 175 -8.57 17.37 11.51
N VAL A 176 -7.63 18.07 12.15
CA VAL A 176 -6.19 17.69 12.11
C VAL A 176 -5.99 16.31 12.77
N GLY A 177 -6.66 16.03 13.88
CA GLY A 177 -6.62 14.73 14.54
C GLY A 177 -7.01 13.58 13.62
N LEU A 178 -8.07 13.75 12.82
CA LEU A 178 -8.48 12.75 11.83
C LEU A 178 -7.41 12.52 10.76
N LEU A 179 -6.70 13.56 10.31
CA LEU A 179 -5.58 13.38 9.38
C LEU A 179 -4.45 12.54 9.97
N PHE A 180 -4.11 12.76 11.24
CA PHE A 180 -3.09 11.94 11.91
C PHE A 180 -3.58 10.52 12.22
N ILE A 181 -4.87 10.30 12.42
CA ILE A 181 -5.41 8.96 12.68
C ILE A 181 -5.57 8.16 11.38
N THR A 182 -5.82 8.82 10.24
CA THR A 182 -6.15 8.18 8.96
C THR A 182 -5.13 7.11 8.53
N PRO A 183 -3.80 7.37 8.51
CA PRO A 183 -2.85 6.33 8.11
C PRO A 183 -2.86 5.14 9.07
N ALA A 184 -2.99 5.37 10.39
CA ALA A 184 -3.05 4.29 11.38
C ALA A 184 -4.34 3.45 11.23
N TRP A 185 -5.48 4.09 11.00
CA TRP A 185 -6.74 3.43 10.67
C TRP A 185 -6.60 2.54 9.43
N LEU A 186 -6.01 3.07 8.35
CA LEU A 186 -5.78 2.30 7.13
C LEU A 186 -4.84 1.12 7.33
N LYS A 187 -3.86 1.19 8.25
CA LYS A 187 -2.99 0.06 8.57
C LYS A 187 -3.74 -1.06 9.30
N LEU A 188 -4.62 -0.70 10.24
CA LEU A 188 -5.51 -1.65 10.89
C LEU A 188 -6.48 -2.29 9.88
N GLN A 189 -7.18 -1.49 9.08
CA GLN A 189 -8.13 -1.98 8.09
C GLN A 189 -7.44 -2.88 7.06
N PHE A 190 -6.26 -2.47 6.57
CA PHE A 190 -5.45 -3.28 5.66
C PHE A 190 -5.12 -4.63 6.30
N TYR A 191 -4.58 -4.67 7.52
CA TYR A 191 -4.25 -5.93 8.19
C TYR A 191 -5.45 -6.87 8.28
N MET A 192 -6.62 -6.34 8.69
CA MET A 192 -7.84 -7.15 8.84
C MET A 192 -8.31 -7.74 7.51
N VAL A 193 -8.40 -6.91 6.46
CA VAL A 193 -8.82 -7.34 5.13
C VAL A 193 -7.78 -8.28 4.54
N HIS A 194 -6.50 -7.93 4.60
CA HIS A 194 -5.41 -8.69 4.01
C HIS A 194 -5.31 -10.09 4.61
N ARG A 195 -5.37 -10.20 5.94
CA ARG A 195 -5.38 -11.51 6.60
C ARG A 195 -6.62 -12.33 6.26
N LEU A 196 -7.78 -11.69 6.11
CA LEU A 196 -9.03 -12.35 5.69
C LEU A 196 -8.91 -12.93 4.27
N ILE A 197 -8.41 -12.15 3.31
CA ILE A 197 -8.29 -12.59 1.91
C ILE A 197 -7.20 -13.66 1.70
N HIS A 198 -6.33 -13.90 2.70
CA HIS A 198 -5.42 -15.05 2.73
C HIS A 198 -6.06 -16.36 3.23
N VAL A 199 -7.32 -16.34 3.64
CA VAL A 199 -8.06 -17.56 4.00
C VAL A 199 -8.41 -18.36 2.74
N GLY A 200 -8.15 -19.67 2.77
CA GLY A 200 -8.17 -20.60 1.63
C GLY A 200 -9.06 -20.22 0.42
N PRO A 201 -10.40 -20.19 0.54
CA PRO A 201 -11.26 -19.86 -0.58
C PRO A 201 -11.04 -18.45 -1.14
N LEU A 202 -10.95 -17.45 -0.27
CA LEU A 202 -10.73 -16.05 -0.69
C LEU A 202 -9.38 -15.88 -1.36
N TYR A 203 -8.34 -16.56 -0.88
CA TYR A 203 -7.03 -16.50 -1.50
C TYR A 203 -7.10 -16.95 -2.96
N HIS A 204 -7.70 -18.12 -3.21
CA HIS A 204 -7.73 -18.69 -4.56
C HIS A 204 -8.64 -17.93 -5.52
N VAL A 205 -9.69 -17.26 -5.01
CA VAL A 205 -10.66 -16.54 -5.84
C VAL A 205 -10.24 -15.11 -6.11
N ILE A 206 -9.78 -14.36 -5.09
CA ILE A 206 -9.56 -12.92 -5.22
C ILE A 206 -8.10 -12.50 -5.00
N HIS A 207 -7.37 -13.12 -4.06
CA HIS A 207 -6.04 -12.62 -3.70
C HIS A 207 -4.89 -13.20 -4.54
N LYS A 208 -5.09 -14.35 -5.18
CA LYS A 208 -4.09 -15.01 -6.02
C LYS A 208 -3.60 -14.11 -7.15
N VAL A 209 -4.48 -13.28 -7.74
CA VAL A 209 -4.11 -12.33 -8.80
C VAL A 209 -3.01 -11.40 -8.34
N HIS A 210 -3.14 -10.84 -7.14
CA HIS A 210 -2.12 -10.00 -6.54
C HIS A 210 -0.82 -10.78 -6.33
N HIS A 211 -0.93 -11.96 -5.73
CA HIS A 211 0.19 -12.83 -5.35
C HIS A 211 0.90 -13.57 -6.50
N ASN A 212 0.34 -13.54 -7.71
CA ASN A 212 1.09 -13.92 -8.91
C ASN A 212 2.36 -13.04 -9.07
N ASN A 213 2.38 -11.85 -8.48
CA ASN A 213 3.51 -10.92 -8.46
C ASN A 213 4.55 -11.21 -7.36
N VAL A 214 5.08 -12.43 -7.30
CA VAL A 214 6.15 -12.82 -6.34
C VAL A 214 7.43 -11.95 -6.43
N ASN A 215 7.61 -11.27 -7.56
CA ASN A 215 8.61 -10.24 -7.78
C ASN A 215 7.89 -8.93 -8.11
N PRO A 216 7.40 -8.19 -7.11
CA PRO A 216 6.54 -7.05 -7.35
C PRO A 216 7.29 -5.90 -8.03
N GLY A 217 6.53 -5.09 -8.76
CA GLY A 217 6.93 -3.76 -9.22
C GLY A 217 5.85 -2.73 -8.91
N PRO A 218 6.05 -1.45 -9.26
CA PRO A 218 5.15 -0.36 -8.87
C PRO A 218 3.67 -0.67 -9.18
N TRP A 219 3.37 -1.09 -10.42
CA TRP A 219 2.03 -1.50 -10.87
C TRP A 219 1.43 -2.69 -10.11
N SER A 220 2.25 -3.58 -9.54
CA SER A 220 1.75 -4.70 -8.75
C SER A 220 1.00 -4.23 -7.49
N GLY A 221 1.26 -3.01 -7.02
CA GLY A 221 0.64 -2.47 -5.80
C GLY A 221 -0.88 -2.27 -5.87
N LEU A 222 -1.45 -2.08 -7.06
CA LEU A 222 -2.91 -2.08 -7.29
C LEU A 222 -3.30 -3.09 -8.37
N SER A 223 -2.47 -4.10 -8.61
CA SER A 223 -2.86 -5.22 -9.44
C SER A 223 -3.51 -6.28 -8.56
N MET A 224 -4.83 -6.18 -8.43
CA MET A 224 -5.64 -7.08 -7.61
C MET A 224 -6.94 -7.41 -8.32
N HIS A 225 -7.63 -8.46 -7.86
CA HIS A 225 -8.97 -8.75 -8.33
C HIS A 225 -9.95 -7.64 -7.93
N THR A 226 -11.01 -7.38 -8.71
CA THR A 226 -11.98 -6.30 -8.43
C THR A 226 -12.60 -6.38 -7.04
N PHE A 227 -12.98 -7.56 -6.56
CA PHE A 227 -13.49 -7.71 -5.18
C PHE A 227 -12.44 -7.42 -4.11
N GLU A 228 -11.16 -7.68 -4.38
CA GLU A 228 -10.09 -7.26 -3.49
C GLU A 228 -9.98 -5.73 -3.48
N HIS A 229 -10.07 -5.05 -4.63
CA HIS A 229 -10.12 -3.58 -4.65
C HIS A 229 -11.30 -3.02 -3.85
N ILE A 230 -12.47 -3.63 -3.94
CA ILE A 230 -13.66 -3.20 -3.17
C ILE A 230 -13.36 -3.30 -1.67
N LEU A 231 -12.85 -4.44 -1.20
CA LEU A 231 -12.47 -4.61 0.21
C LEU A 231 -11.32 -3.68 0.60
N TYR A 232 -10.33 -3.49 -0.26
CA TYR A 232 -9.19 -2.63 -0.03
C TYR A 232 -9.65 -1.18 0.20
N PHE A 233 -10.35 -0.56 -0.75
CA PHE A 233 -10.83 0.83 -0.64
C PHE A 233 -11.95 1.05 0.38
N SER A 234 -12.52 -0.01 0.96
CA SER A 234 -13.57 0.09 1.99
C SER A 234 -13.14 0.83 3.27
N GLY A 235 -11.83 1.06 3.47
CA GLY A 235 -11.31 1.88 4.58
C GLY A 235 -11.94 3.27 4.67
N VAL A 236 -12.38 3.85 3.54
CA VAL A 236 -13.06 5.14 3.49
C VAL A 236 -14.43 5.14 4.18
N LEU A 237 -15.09 3.98 4.30
CA LEU A 237 -16.44 3.86 4.90
C LEU A 237 -16.47 4.33 6.35
N PHE A 238 -15.33 4.34 7.05
CA PHE A 238 -15.16 4.95 8.36
C PHE A 238 -15.69 6.39 8.41
N PHE A 239 -15.40 7.19 7.39
CA PHE A 239 -15.81 8.59 7.31
C PHE A 239 -17.26 8.81 6.91
N PHE A 240 -17.98 7.75 6.51
CA PHE A 240 -19.43 7.82 6.32
C PHE A 240 -20.18 7.74 7.65
N LEU A 241 -19.53 7.17 8.68
CA LEU A 241 -20.07 7.03 10.03
C LEU A 241 -19.55 8.10 10.98
N VAL A 242 -18.33 8.59 10.75
CA VAL A 242 -17.65 9.57 11.61
C VAL A 242 -17.77 10.97 11.00
N PRO A 243 -18.24 11.98 11.77
CA PRO A 243 -18.28 13.35 11.30
C PRO A 243 -16.91 13.77 10.76
N SER A 244 -16.87 14.28 9.54
CA SER A 244 -15.58 14.60 8.93
C SER A 244 -15.71 15.63 7.83
N HIS A 245 -14.65 16.40 7.64
CA HIS A 245 -14.51 17.26 6.48
C HIS A 245 -14.12 16.43 5.24
N PRO A 246 -14.63 16.75 4.04
CA PRO A 246 -14.30 16.07 2.77
C PRO A 246 -12.80 15.84 2.52
N MET A 247 -11.95 16.76 2.97
CA MET A 247 -10.50 16.60 2.84
C MET A 247 -9.98 15.33 3.57
N ASN A 248 -10.53 14.94 4.73
CA ASN A 248 -10.14 13.68 5.40
C ASN A 248 -10.44 12.46 4.51
N VAL A 249 -11.58 12.46 3.83
CA VAL A 249 -11.98 11.41 2.89
C VAL A 249 -11.08 11.40 1.67
N MET A 250 -10.79 12.57 1.10
CA MET A 250 -9.85 12.70 -0.01
C MET A 250 -8.47 12.17 0.37
N PHE A 251 -7.98 12.51 1.56
CA PHE A 251 -6.70 12.02 2.08
C PHE A 251 -6.67 10.51 2.28
N CYS A 252 -7.72 9.95 2.88
CA CYS A 252 -7.89 8.50 3.04
C CYS A 252 -7.78 7.78 1.69
N LEU A 253 -8.55 8.23 0.70
CA LEU A 253 -8.55 7.61 -0.64
C LEU A 253 -7.22 7.77 -1.36
N MET A 254 -6.56 8.93 -1.26
CA MET A 254 -5.24 9.16 -1.89
C MET A 254 -4.15 8.28 -1.27
N ILE A 255 -4.18 8.04 0.05
CA ILE A 255 -3.27 7.09 0.69
C ILE A 255 -3.45 5.70 0.07
N GLN A 256 -4.68 5.18 0.08
CA GLN A 256 -4.96 3.84 -0.44
C GLN A 256 -4.62 3.73 -1.93
N ALA A 257 -4.89 4.77 -2.70
CA ALA A 257 -4.68 4.74 -4.14
C ALA A 257 -3.22 4.88 -4.58
N LEU A 258 -2.36 5.57 -3.82
CA LEU A 258 -1.02 5.95 -4.30
C LEU A 258 0.14 5.33 -3.52
N ILE A 259 0.00 5.09 -2.21
CA ILE A 259 1.06 4.46 -1.40
C ILE A 259 1.45 3.06 -1.88
N PRO A 260 0.53 2.19 -2.35
CA PRO A 260 0.91 0.85 -2.76
C PRO A 260 2.00 0.80 -3.82
N ALA A 261 2.12 1.81 -4.69
CA ALA A 261 3.22 1.90 -5.65
C ALA A 261 4.60 1.88 -4.97
N LEU A 262 4.74 2.58 -3.84
CA LEU A 262 5.98 2.70 -3.07
C LEU A 262 6.29 1.42 -2.30
N GLY A 263 5.27 0.78 -1.73
CA GLY A 263 5.42 -0.50 -1.03
C GLY A 263 5.80 -1.67 -1.95
N HIS A 264 5.59 -1.53 -3.26
CA HIS A 264 5.82 -2.57 -4.27
C HIS A 264 6.95 -2.23 -5.24
N LEU A 265 7.81 -1.26 -4.94
CA LEU A 265 8.87 -0.82 -5.85
C LEU A 265 9.77 -1.95 -6.34
N GLY A 266 9.96 -3.02 -5.55
CA GLY A 266 10.89 -4.12 -5.86
C GLY A 266 12.35 -3.79 -5.57
N PHE A 267 12.62 -2.63 -4.97
CA PHE A 267 13.93 -2.12 -4.58
C PHE A 267 13.93 -1.66 -3.12
N ASP A 268 15.04 -1.84 -2.41
CA ASP A 268 15.26 -1.29 -1.07
C ASP A 268 15.47 0.23 -1.09
N LYS A 269 16.12 0.72 -2.15
CA LYS A 269 16.46 2.14 -2.29
C LYS A 269 16.22 2.62 -3.71
N ILE A 270 15.82 3.89 -3.81
CA ILE A 270 15.88 4.65 -5.06
C ILE A 270 17.10 5.56 -4.99
N VAL A 271 18.03 5.41 -5.93
CA VAL A 271 19.30 6.14 -5.98
C VAL A 271 19.25 7.20 -7.07
N SER A 272 19.63 8.43 -6.70
CA SER A 272 19.79 9.56 -7.62
C SER A 272 21.19 9.58 -8.27
N GLU A 273 21.35 10.33 -9.36
CA GLU A 273 22.62 10.46 -10.10
C GLU A 273 23.78 11.03 -9.26
N GLY A 274 23.48 11.71 -8.14
CA GLY A 274 24.49 12.22 -7.19
C GLY A 274 24.79 11.28 -6.02
N GLY A 275 24.29 10.04 -6.03
CA GLY A 275 24.50 9.08 -4.95
C GLY A 275 23.65 9.30 -3.69
N LYS A 276 22.78 10.32 -3.66
CA LYS A 276 21.72 10.42 -2.64
C LYS A 276 20.68 9.35 -2.88
N HIS A 277 20.08 8.84 -1.82
CA HIS A 277 19.07 7.78 -1.91
C HIS A 277 17.85 8.07 -1.03
N LEU A 278 16.77 7.39 -1.36
CA LEU A 278 15.55 7.31 -0.58
C LEU A 278 15.29 5.84 -0.25
N ASP A 279 15.09 5.53 1.02
CA ASP A 279 14.67 4.19 1.46
C ASP A 279 13.21 3.95 1.02
N SER A 280 12.92 2.76 0.48
CA SER A 280 11.55 2.37 0.13
C SER A 280 10.76 1.82 1.31
N ASP A 281 11.47 1.31 2.33
CA ASP A 281 10.95 0.52 3.45
C ASP A 281 10.04 -0.66 2.99
N GLY A 282 10.21 -1.12 1.75
CA GLY A 282 9.37 -2.15 1.13
C GLY A 282 9.75 -3.59 1.47
N TYR A 283 10.85 -3.84 2.20
CA TYR A 283 11.39 -5.20 2.36
C TYR A 283 10.44 -6.11 3.13
N TYR A 284 9.77 -5.58 4.17
CA TYR A 284 8.79 -6.33 4.96
C TYR A 284 7.64 -6.87 4.10
N HIS A 285 7.13 -6.05 3.17
CA HIS A 285 6.08 -6.44 2.24
C HIS A 285 6.61 -7.27 1.07
N TYR A 286 7.85 -7.08 0.64
CA TYR A 286 8.49 -7.97 -0.32
C TYR A 286 8.60 -9.41 0.24
N LEU A 287 8.96 -9.57 1.52
CA LEU A 287 8.96 -10.88 2.19
C LEU A 287 7.56 -11.50 2.22
N HIS A 288 6.51 -10.68 2.37
CA HIS A 288 5.13 -11.13 2.24
C HIS A 288 4.85 -11.74 0.86
N HIS A 289 5.21 -11.04 -0.23
CA HIS A 289 5.06 -11.57 -1.61
C HIS A 289 5.92 -12.82 -1.88
N ARG A 290 7.07 -12.93 -1.21
CA ARG A 290 7.98 -14.07 -1.36
C ARG A 290 7.48 -15.32 -0.64
N TYR A 291 6.93 -15.16 0.56
CA TYR A 291 6.61 -16.27 1.47
C TYR A 291 5.11 -16.48 1.71
N PHE A 292 4.25 -15.53 1.33
CA PHE A 292 2.78 -15.55 1.35
C PHE A 292 2.12 -15.65 2.74
N GLU A 293 2.76 -16.35 3.70
CA GLU A 293 2.20 -16.70 5.01
C GLU A 293 2.80 -15.93 6.19
N VAL A 294 3.43 -14.79 5.90
CA VAL A 294 4.06 -13.87 6.87
C VAL A 294 3.71 -12.43 6.53
N ASN A 295 3.87 -11.51 7.47
CA ASN A 295 3.81 -10.05 7.23
C ASN A 295 2.49 -9.59 6.57
N TYR A 296 1.34 -9.89 7.18
CA TYR A 296 0.05 -9.43 6.68
C TYR A 296 -0.20 -7.94 6.92
N GLY A 297 0.54 -7.32 7.83
CA GLY A 297 0.46 -5.89 8.14
C GLY A 297 1.66 -5.13 7.63
N ASP A 298 2.07 -4.13 8.41
CA ASP A 298 3.26 -3.33 8.17
C ASP A 298 4.05 -3.14 9.47
N THR A 299 5.00 -2.20 9.46
CA THR A 299 5.89 -1.90 10.59
C THR A 299 5.29 -0.94 11.63
N LEU A 300 4.16 -0.29 11.36
CA LEU A 300 3.56 0.73 12.23
C LEU A 300 2.87 0.09 13.45
N ILE A 301 2.00 -0.91 13.21
CA ILE A 301 1.27 -1.63 14.26
C ILE A 301 1.74 -3.09 14.27
N PRO A 302 2.20 -3.64 15.41
CA PRO A 302 2.86 -4.96 15.48
C PRO A 302 1.86 -6.13 15.48
N PHE A 303 0.88 -6.11 14.57
CA PHE A 303 -0.11 -7.18 14.48
C PHE A 303 0.55 -8.53 14.15
N ASP A 304 1.52 -8.56 13.25
CA ASP A 304 2.19 -9.80 12.87
C ASP A 304 3.01 -10.42 14.01
N GLU A 305 3.60 -9.62 14.90
CA GLU A 305 4.22 -10.14 16.13
C GLU A 305 3.17 -10.71 17.06
N TRP A 306 2.08 -9.97 17.30
CA TRP A 306 1.00 -10.41 18.19
C TRP A 306 0.37 -11.72 17.73
N PHE A 307 0.35 -11.98 16.42
CA PHE A 307 -0.24 -13.18 15.83
C PHE A 307 0.78 -14.19 15.29
N GLY A 308 2.07 -14.00 15.53
CA GLY A 308 3.13 -14.97 15.20
C GLY A 308 3.38 -15.15 13.70
N THR A 309 3.16 -14.10 12.90
CA THR A 309 3.34 -14.06 11.44
C THR A 309 4.42 -13.09 10.98
N ALA A 310 5.17 -12.45 11.89
CA ALA A 310 6.25 -11.53 11.53
C ALA A 310 7.47 -12.27 10.94
N HIS A 311 8.11 -11.65 9.95
CA HIS A 311 9.34 -12.10 9.30
C HIS A 311 10.19 -10.91 8.87
N ASP A 312 11.43 -10.83 9.36
CA ASP A 312 12.36 -9.70 9.17
C ASP A 312 13.51 -10.03 8.20
N GLY A 313 13.47 -11.19 7.54
CA GLY A 313 14.52 -11.68 6.64
C GLY A 313 15.62 -12.48 7.36
N SER A 314 15.50 -12.70 8.67
CA SER A 314 16.49 -13.45 9.45
C SER A 314 16.34 -14.96 9.35
N GLN A 315 17.42 -15.68 9.68
CA GLN A 315 17.39 -17.14 9.76
C GLN A 315 16.44 -17.61 10.86
N GLU A 316 16.36 -16.88 11.98
CA GLU A 316 15.44 -17.20 13.07
C GLU A 316 13.98 -17.12 12.61
N ALA A 317 13.64 -16.11 11.81
CA ALA A 317 12.31 -15.97 11.22
C ALA A 317 12.01 -17.07 10.18
N ASP A 318 12.99 -17.47 9.37
CA ASP A 318 12.87 -18.61 8.45
C ASP A 318 12.58 -19.92 9.20
N GLU A 319 13.29 -20.18 10.29
CA GLU A 319 13.08 -21.37 11.12
C GLU A 319 11.71 -21.36 11.81
N ALA A 320 11.27 -20.21 12.32
CA ALA A 320 9.95 -20.03 12.94
C ALA A 320 8.82 -20.28 11.93
N MET A 321 8.92 -19.70 10.73
CA MET A 321 8.00 -19.96 9.63
C MET A 321 7.97 -21.44 9.27
N TYR A 322 9.14 -22.06 9.03
CA TYR A 322 9.22 -23.48 8.66
C TYR A 322 8.56 -24.40 9.69
N LYS A 323 8.80 -24.17 10.99
CA LYS A 323 8.16 -24.92 12.08
C LYS A 323 6.64 -24.80 12.03
N ARG A 324 6.11 -23.59 11.83
CA ARG A 324 4.67 -23.32 11.71
C ARG A 324 4.05 -24.03 10.51
N THR A 325 4.66 -23.93 9.33
CA THR A 325 4.18 -24.56 8.09
C THR A 325 4.18 -26.08 8.21
N LYS A 326 5.22 -26.66 8.80
CA LYS A 326 5.30 -28.11 9.07
C LYS A 326 4.20 -28.57 10.02
N ALA A 327 3.94 -27.85 11.11
CA ALA A 327 2.87 -28.17 12.05
C ALA A 327 1.48 -28.13 11.41
N LYS A 328 1.21 -27.13 10.56
CA LYS A 328 -0.06 -26.98 9.81
C LYS A 328 -0.28 -28.09 8.79
N ASN A 329 0.79 -28.55 8.13
CA ASN A 329 0.69 -29.69 7.20
C ASN A 329 0.44 -31.00 7.96
N PHE A 330 1.05 -31.18 9.13
CA PHE A 330 0.81 -32.35 9.98
C PHE A 330 -0.65 -32.41 10.47
N SER A 331 -1.22 -31.30 10.94
CA SER A 331 -2.63 -31.26 11.39
C SER A 331 -3.63 -31.52 10.26
N ARG A 332 -3.34 -31.06 9.04
CA ARG A 332 -4.15 -31.35 7.83
C ARG A 332 -4.01 -32.79 7.35
N GLY A 333 -2.82 -33.38 7.48
CA GLY A 333 -2.55 -34.78 7.10
C GLY A 333 -3.09 -35.80 8.12
N GLY A 334 -3.12 -35.45 9.40
CA GLY A 334 -3.62 -36.31 10.48
C GLY A 334 -5.15 -36.38 10.61
N SER A 335 -5.89 -35.56 9.86
CA SER A 335 -7.37 -35.59 9.83
C SER A 335 -7.95 -36.59 8.81
N LYS A 336 -7.10 -37.44 8.22
CA LYS A 336 -7.49 -38.51 7.27
C LYS A 336 -7.19 -39.92 7.82
N VAL A 337 -7.50 -40.17 9.09
CA VAL A 337 -7.50 -41.53 9.66
C VAL A 337 -8.84 -41.81 10.29
#